data_AF-A0A936TNC9-F1
#
_entry.id   AF-A0A936TNC9-F1
#
_cell.length_a   1.000
_cell.length_b   1.000
_cell.length_c   1.000
_cell.angle_alpha   90.00
_cell.angle_beta   90.00
_cell.angle_gamma   90.00
#
_symmetry.space_group_name_H-M   'P 1'
#
loop_
_entity.id
_entity.type
_entity.pdbx_description
1 polymer ?
#
loop_
_entity_poly.entity_id
_entity_poly.type
_entity_poly.pdbx_seq_one_letter_code
_entity_poly.pdbx_strand_id
1 'polypeptide(L)'
;MHVIHHFHEAHQLYRQGRIPLRLLQDQAAVLIGFKHQGVADPLAITQEDIGWLLRQPEASMDYSDHLGGYVHVCESEDDLKQIQGCDFEFADAHDGRWPNVTEMPLGWDSCAYLAEAKGDPEWAMFLLCWNDAGGPVYYVPKYLWQLARVEEHMALTNQVWA
;
A
#
# COMPACT_ATOMS: atom_id res chain seq x y z
N MET A 1 7.34 -11.39 2.72
CA MET A 1 6.16 -10.50 2.80
C MET A 1 5.41 -10.68 4.11
N HIS A 2 5.01 -9.58 4.73
CA HIS A 2 3.98 -9.59 5.79
C HIS A 2 2.63 -9.26 5.17
N VAL A 3 1.60 -10.04 5.51
CA VAL A 3 0.21 -9.75 5.16
C VAL A 3 -0.47 -9.26 6.42
N ILE A 4 -1.11 -8.10 6.35
CA ILE A 4 -1.78 -7.42 7.45
C ILE A 4 -3.26 -7.40 7.14
N HIS A 5 -4.03 -8.05 8.01
CA HIS A 5 -5.45 -8.30 7.79
C HIS A 5 -6.33 -7.23 8.44
N HIS A 6 -5.84 -6.57 9.49
CA HIS A 6 -6.56 -5.53 10.22
C HIS A 6 -5.60 -4.64 11.03
N PHE A 7 -6.08 -3.49 11.49
CA PHE A 7 -5.21 -2.48 12.15
C PHE A 7 -4.54 -2.95 13.44
N HIS A 8 -5.19 -3.80 14.23
CA HIS A 8 -4.56 -4.39 15.42
C HIS A 8 -3.26 -5.16 15.10
N GLU A 9 -3.20 -5.83 13.94
CA GLU A 9 -2.02 -6.57 13.49
C GLU A 9 -0.93 -5.60 13.07
N ALA A 10 -1.27 -4.54 12.32
CA ALA A 10 -0.35 -3.47 11.96
C ALA A 10 0.31 -2.86 13.21
N HIS A 11 -0.48 -2.54 14.24
CA HIS A 11 0.04 -1.99 15.48
C HIS A 11 0.94 -2.98 16.23
N GLN A 12 0.61 -4.28 16.23
CA GLN A 12 1.49 -5.30 16.80
C GLN A 12 2.83 -5.39 16.06
N LEU A 13 2.83 -5.38 14.72
CA LEU A 13 4.04 -5.37 13.91
C LEU A 13 4.88 -4.11 14.16
N TYR A 14 4.25 -2.95 14.30
CA TYR A 14 4.93 -1.71 14.67
C TYR A 14 5.61 -1.82 16.04
N ARG A 15 4.89 -2.34 17.05
CA ARG A 15 5.44 -2.56 18.39
C ARG A 15 6.60 -3.56 18.42
N GLN A 16 6.63 -4.49 17.47
CA GLN A 16 7.72 -5.44 17.28
C GLN A 16 8.88 -4.87 16.46
N GLY A 17 8.78 -3.64 15.94
CA GLY A 17 9.77 -3.02 15.08
C GLY A 17 9.83 -3.61 13.67
N ARG A 18 8.78 -4.33 13.24
CA ARG A 18 8.71 -5.00 11.93
C ARG A 18 8.19 -4.09 10.81
N ILE A 19 7.42 -3.07 11.18
CA ILE A 19 7.03 -1.98 10.29
C ILE A 19 7.34 -0.63 10.95
N PRO A 20 7.72 0.41 10.18
CA PRO A 20 7.92 1.74 10.72
C PRO A 20 6.59 2.40 11.12
N LEU A 21 6.67 3.42 11.98
CA LEU A 21 5.51 4.23 12.36
C LEU A 21 4.77 4.79 11.12
N ARG A 22 5.52 5.13 10.06
CA ARG A 22 4.98 5.71 8.84
C ARG A 22 3.93 4.83 8.16
N LEU A 23 4.19 3.52 8.07
CA LEU A 23 3.24 2.54 7.53
C LEU A 23 2.01 2.38 8.43
N LEU A 24 2.18 2.50 9.75
CA LEU A 24 1.06 2.45 10.68
C LEU A 24 0.18 3.71 10.58
N GLN A 25 0.80 4.88 10.46
CA GLN A 25 0.11 6.17 10.29
C GLN A 25 -0.69 6.22 8.99
N ASP A 26 -0.12 5.70 7.90
CA ASP A 26 -0.78 5.63 6.59
C ASP A 26 -2.06 4.78 6.66
N GLN A 27 -1.96 3.57 7.21
CA GLN A 27 -3.12 2.71 7.46
C GLN A 27 -4.15 3.36 8.40
N ALA A 28 -3.70 4.06 9.44
CA ALA A 28 -4.59 4.78 10.36
C ALA A 28 -5.34 5.91 9.66
N ALA A 29 -4.70 6.66 8.77
CA ALA A 29 -5.33 7.75 8.05
C ALA A 29 -6.44 7.27 7.10
N VAL A 30 -6.25 6.11 6.47
CA VAL A 30 -7.30 5.45 5.68
C VAL A 30 -8.52 5.17 6.57
N LEU A 31 -8.34 4.46 7.69
CA LEU A 31 -9.44 4.08 8.58
C LEU A 31 -10.10 5.27 9.31
N ILE A 32 -9.31 6.26 9.72
CA ILE A 32 -9.82 7.48 10.37
C ILE A 32 -10.53 8.36 9.36
N GLY A 33 -9.97 8.56 8.17
CA GLY A 33 -10.53 9.39 7.10
C GLY A 33 -11.91 8.92 6.64
N PHE A 34 -12.21 7.62 6.75
CA PHE A 34 -13.55 7.09 6.48
C PHE A 34 -14.62 7.54 7.50
N LYS A 35 -14.24 7.94 8.73
CA LYS A 35 -15.21 8.19 9.82
C LYS A 35 -15.07 9.55 10.50
N HIS A 36 -13.91 10.19 10.42
CA HIS A 36 -13.61 11.44 11.09
C HIS A 36 -13.17 12.49 10.08
N GLN A 37 -13.94 13.58 9.96
CA GLN A 37 -13.50 14.75 9.21
C GLN A 37 -12.28 15.34 9.93
N GLY A 38 -11.12 15.42 9.26
CA GLY A 38 -9.99 16.19 9.80
C GLY A 38 -8.58 15.65 9.53
N VAL A 39 -8.42 14.40 9.08
CA VAL A 39 -7.09 13.90 8.70
C VAL A 39 -6.85 14.20 7.22
N ALA A 40 -6.21 15.34 6.95
CA ALA A 40 -5.81 15.72 5.60
C ALA A 40 -4.46 15.10 5.19
N ASP A 41 -3.66 14.63 6.14
CA ASP A 41 -2.32 14.11 5.94
C ASP A 41 -2.04 13.01 6.96
N PRO A 42 -1.62 11.79 6.55
CA PRO A 42 -1.29 10.77 7.53
C PRO A 42 -0.10 11.13 8.43
N LEU A 43 0.77 12.07 8.06
CA LEU A 43 1.82 12.59 8.95
C LEU A 43 1.26 13.32 10.18
N ALA A 44 0.03 13.81 10.10
CA ALA A 44 -0.65 14.44 11.23
C ALA A 44 -1.19 13.45 12.26
N ILE A 45 -1.24 12.15 11.93
CA ILE A 45 -1.70 11.09 12.86
C ILE A 45 -0.73 10.96 14.02
N THR A 46 -1.21 11.25 15.23
CA THR A 46 -0.47 11.15 16.47
C THR A 46 -0.62 9.77 17.13
N GLN A 47 0.15 9.52 18.19
CA GLN A 47 -0.04 8.32 19.02
C GLN A 47 -1.38 8.31 19.75
N GLU A 48 -1.96 9.48 20.05
CA GLU A 48 -3.29 9.58 20.64
C GLU A 48 -4.36 9.10 19.66
N ASP A 49 -4.24 9.51 18.39
CA ASP A 49 -5.15 9.08 17.31
C ASP A 49 -5.07 7.56 17.09
N ILE A 50 -3.86 7.01 17.05
CA ILE A 50 -3.64 5.55 16.98
C ILE A 50 -4.27 4.86 18.19
N GLY A 51 -4.05 5.39 19.39
CA GLY A 51 -4.63 4.86 20.62
C GLY A 51 -6.16 4.91 20.61
N TRP A 52 -6.76 5.97 20.07
CA TRP A 52 -8.19 6.10 19.86
C TRP A 52 -8.72 5.07 18.86
N LEU A 53 -8.06 4.92 17.71
CA LEU A 53 -8.46 3.99 16.65
C LEU A 53 -8.45 2.54 17.15
N LEU A 54 -7.44 2.15 17.94
CA LEU A 54 -7.37 0.81 18.55
C LEU A 54 -8.54 0.48 19.48
N ARG A 55 -9.31 1.47 19.94
CA ARG A 55 -10.52 1.25 20.75
C ARG A 55 -11.79 1.19 19.91
N GLN A 56 -11.71 1.45 18.60
CA GLN A 56 -12.84 1.43 17.70
C GLN A 56 -13.02 0.05 17.04
N PRO A 57 -14.26 -0.34 16.67
CA PRO A 57 -14.51 -1.60 15.97
C PRO A 57 -13.72 -1.75 14.65
N GLU A 58 -13.46 -0.63 13.96
CA GLU A 58 -12.76 -0.56 12.68
C GLU A 58 -11.34 -1.12 12.78
N ALA A 59 -10.70 -1.00 13.95
CA ALA A 59 -9.36 -1.54 14.13
C ALA A 59 -9.28 -3.07 14.04
N SER A 60 -10.42 -3.75 14.18
CA SER A 60 -10.55 -5.22 14.08
C SER A 60 -11.29 -5.66 12.81
N MET A 61 -11.71 -4.73 11.94
CA MET A 61 -12.35 -5.09 10.67
C MET A 61 -11.33 -5.71 9.73
N ASP A 62 -11.74 -6.78 9.04
CA ASP A 62 -10.95 -7.39 7.99
C ASP A 62 -10.81 -6.40 6.82
N TYR A 63 -9.57 -6.12 6.41
CA TYR A 63 -9.27 -5.18 5.34
C TYR A 63 -9.75 -5.67 3.98
N SER A 64 -9.80 -6.98 3.72
CA SER A 64 -10.38 -7.49 2.47
C SER A 64 -11.85 -7.13 2.38
N ASP A 65 -12.59 -7.25 3.49
CA ASP A 65 -14.02 -6.90 3.53
C ASP A 65 -14.24 -5.38 3.47
N HIS A 66 -13.33 -4.57 4.04
CA HIS A 66 -13.53 -3.13 4.22
C HIS A 66 -12.85 -2.25 3.17
N LEU A 67 -11.72 -2.68 2.62
CA LEU A 67 -10.84 -1.94 1.71
C LEU A 67 -10.65 -2.65 0.36
N GLY A 68 -11.31 -3.79 0.16
CA GLY A 68 -11.22 -4.59 -1.07
C GLY A 68 -9.95 -5.45 -1.17
N GLY A 69 -9.05 -5.39 -0.18
CA GLY A 69 -7.86 -6.23 -0.13
C GLY A 69 -7.02 -6.02 1.13
N TYR A 70 -6.03 -6.90 1.32
CA TYR A 70 -5.12 -6.82 2.46
C TYR A 70 -3.99 -5.82 2.23
N VAL A 71 -3.32 -5.46 3.34
CA VAL A 71 -2.10 -4.66 3.30
C VAL A 71 -0.90 -5.59 3.32
N HIS A 72 0.08 -5.32 2.47
CA HIS A 72 1.26 -6.15 2.25
C HIS A 72 2.52 -5.31 2.48
N VAL A 73 3.52 -5.88 3.15
CA VAL A 73 4.85 -5.27 3.30
C VAL A 73 5.88 -6.18 2.65
N CYS A 74 6.51 -5.68 1.58
CA CYS A 74 7.50 -6.43 0.81
C CYS A 74 8.85 -6.46 1.51
N GLU A 75 9.50 -7.61 1.46
CA GLU A 75 10.80 -7.88 2.09
C GLU A 75 11.82 -8.46 1.10
N SER A 76 11.38 -8.87 -0.09
CA SER A 76 12.20 -9.55 -1.08
C SER A 76 11.71 -9.28 -2.51
N GLU A 77 12.55 -9.61 -3.49
CA GLU A 77 12.17 -9.59 -4.90
C GLU A 77 10.99 -10.53 -5.21
N ASP A 78 10.91 -11.69 -4.55
CA ASP A 78 9.83 -12.64 -4.77
C ASP A 78 8.48 -12.12 -4.28
N ASP A 79 8.48 -11.21 -3.29
CA ASP A 79 7.26 -10.51 -2.88
C ASP A 79 6.78 -9.55 -3.99
N LEU A 80 7.70 -8.91 -4.73
CA LEU A 80 7.34 -8.00 -5.83
C LEU A 80 6.62 -8.73 -6.98
N LYS A 81 6.97 -9.99 -7.23
CA LYS A 81 6.34 -10.82 -8.27
C LYS A 81 4.86 -11.11 -7.99
N GLN A 82 4.40 -10.87 -6.76
CA GLN A 82 3.00 -11.01 -6.36
C GLN A 82 2.17 -9.74 -6.64
N ILE A 83 2.82 -8.61 -6.90
CA ILE A 83 2.17 -7.36 -7.27
C ILE A 83 1.87 -7.42 -8.77
N GLN A 84 0.70 -7.95 -9.11
CA GLN A 84 0.26 -8.18 -10.50
C GLN A 84 -0.73 -7.11 -10.94
N GLY A 85 -0.54 -6.58 -12.14
CA GLY A 85 -1.47 -5.65 -12.77
C GLY A 85 -2.14 -6.26 -14.00
N CYS A 86 -3.19 -5.60 -14.47
CA CYS A 86 -3.93 -6.05 -15.64
C CYS A 86 -3.27 -5.54 -16.94
N ASP A 87 -2.89 -6.46 -17.82
CA ASP A 87 -2.48 -6.18 -19.20
C ASP A 87 -2.87 -7.36 -20.10
N PHE A 88 -3.86 -7.13 -20.97
CA PHE A 88 -4.44 -8.20 -21.79
C PHE A 88 -3.49 -8.66 -22.90
N GLU A 89 -2.71 -7.75 -23.49
CA GLU A 89 -1.75 -8.10 -24.55
C GLU A 89 -0.62 -8.97 -23.97
N PHE A 90 -0.15 -8.63 -22.78
CA PHE A 90 0.81 -9.43 -22.04
C PHE A 90 0.24 -10.80 -21.70
N ALA A 91 -0.99 -10.86 -21.18
CA ALA A 91 -1.63 -12.12 -20.82
C ALA A 91 -1.81 -13.04 -22.04
N ASP A 92 -2.26 -12.51 -23.18
CA ASP A 92 -2.39 -13.26 -24.43
C ASP A 92 -1.03 -13.81 -24.91
N ALA A 93 0.05 -13.05 -24.72
CA ALA A 93 1.40 -13.47 -25.07
C ALA A 93 2.06 -14.42 -24.06
N HIS A 94 1.54 -14.55 -22.85
CA HIS A 94 2.13 -15.30 -21.73
C HIS A 94 1.17 -16.31 -21.10
N ASP A 95 0.38 -17.00 -21.92
CA ASP A 95 -0.50 -18.11 -21.50
C ASP A 95 -1.47 -17.73 -20.37
N GLY A 96 -2.04 -16.53 -20.45
CA GLY A 96 -3.01 -16.01 -19.48
C GLY A 96 -2.40 -15.49 -18.17
N ARG A 97 -1.06 -15.38 -18.09
CA ARG A 97 -0.37 -14.83 -16.93
C ARG A 97 -0.36 -13.30 -16.98
N TRP A 98 -0.81 -12.66 -15.90
CA TRP A 98 -0.67 -11.22 -15.72
C TRP A 98 0.78 -10.80 -15.47
N PRO A 99 1.21 -9.62 -15.97
CA PRO A 99 2.51 -9.07 -15.62
C PRO A 99 2.57 -8.66 -14.16
N ASN A 100 3.78 -8.62 -13.60
CA ASN A 100 4.05 -8.02 -12.29
C ASN A 100 4.90 -6.75 -12.39
N VAL A 101 5.02 -6.02 -11.28
CA VAL A 101 5.72 -4.72 -11.24
C VAL A 101 7.19 -4.76 -11.66
N THR A 102 7.84 -5.92 -11.65
CA THR A 102 9.23 -6.07 -12.13
C THR A 102 9.31 -6.20 -13.66
N GLU A 103 8.21 -6.57 -14.33
CA GLU A 103 8.20 -6.89 -15.76
C GLU A 103 7.84 -5.69 -16.62
N MET A 104 6.91 -4.85 -16.16
CA MET A 104 6.52 -3.63 -16.87
C MET A 104 5.83 -2.61 -15.94
N PRO A 105 5.88 -1.31 -16.28
CA PRO A 105 5.04 -0.28 -15.67
C PRO A 105 3.57 -0.53 -15.98
N LEU A 106 2.70 -0.40 -14.97
CA LEU A 106 1.26 -0.71 -15.07
C LEU A 106 0.46 0.55 -14.76
N GLY A 107 -0.22 1.10 -15.77
CA GLY A 107 -0.84 2.43 -15.66
C GLY A 107 -2.21 2.45 -15.01
N TRP A 108 -2.78 1.28 -14.73
CA TRP A 108 -4.14 1.15 -14.19
C TRP A 108 -4.14 0.99 -12.67
N ASP A 109 -2.95 0.88 -12.07
CA ASP A 109 -2.71 0.85 -10.63
C ASP A 109 -2.04 2.16 -10.17
N SER A 110 -2.21 2.52 -8.89
CA SER A 110 -1.61 3.73 -8.32
C SER A 110 -0.27 3.40 -7.67
N CYS A 111 0.80 4.06 -8.12
CA CYS A 111 2.10 4.03 -7.47
C CYS A 111 2.44 5.42 -6.91
N ALA A 112 2.74 5.50 -5.61
CA ALA A 112 3.09 6.75 -4.95
C ALA A 112 4.15 6.56 -3.87
N TYR A 113 4.99 7.58 -3.69
CA TYR A 113 5.83 7.67 -2.51
C TYR A 113 4.98 7.95 -1.26
N LEU A 114 5.30 7.29 -0.15
CA LEU A 114 4.76 7.73 1.14
C LEU A 114 5.41 9.05 1.53
N ALA A 115 4.58 9.99 1.99
CA ALA A 115 5.06 11.24 2.54
C ALA A 115 5.91 10.99 3.78
N GLU A 116 7.11 11.58 3.83
CA GLU A 116 8.00 11.55 4.98
C GLU A 116 8.03 12.91 5.67
N ALA A 117 8.18 12.92 7.00
CA ALA A 117 8.27 14.18 7.76
C ALA A 117 9.51 15.01 7.38
N LYS A 118 10.60 14.33 7.00
CA LYS A 118 11.89 14.90 6.59
C LYS A 118 12.63 13.91 5.69
N GLY A 119 13.41 14.44 4.75
CA GLY A 119 14.30 13.66 3.89
C GLY A 119 13.61 13.11 2.65
N ASP A 120 14.33 12.22 1.96
CA ASP A 120 13.81 11.52 0.79
C ASP A 120 12.81 10.44 1.22
N PRO A 121 11.83 10.08 0.38
CA PRO A 121 10.94 8.97 0.69
C PRO A 121 11.72 7.66 0.86
N GLU A 122 11.28 6.84 1.81
CA GLU A 122 11.88 5.52 2.11
C GLU A 122 10.95 4.35 1.73
N TRP A 123 9.70 4.67 1.41
CA TRP A 123 8.68 3.71 1.03
C TRP A 123 7.89 4.20 -0.18
N ALA A 124 7.57 3.27 -1.07
CA ALA A 124 6.56 3.44 -2.10
C ALA A 124 5.37 2.55 -1.76
N MET A 125 4.17 2.95 -2.19
CA MET A 125 2.98 2.12 -2.16
C MET A 125 2.52 1.81 -3.58
N PHE A 126 2.08 0.58 -3.79
CA PHE A 126 1.27 0.17 -4.92
C PHE A 126 -0.14 -0.12 -4.40
N LEU A 127 -1.15 0.58 -4.91
CA LEU A 127 -2.56 0.28 -4.66
C LEU A 127 -3.14 -0.32 -5.94
N LEU A 128 -3.57 -1.58 -5.85
CA LEU A 128 -4.18 -2.29 -6.97
C LEU A 128 -5.70 -2.17 -6.89
N CYS A 129 -6.31 -1.27 -7.64
CA CYS A 129 -7.77 -1.09 -7.63
C CYS A 129 -8.43 -2.08 -8.59
N TRP A 130 -8.86 -3.24 -8.09
CA TRP A 130 -9.48 -4.27 -8.94
C TRP A 130 -11.00 -4.09 -9.10
N ASN A 131 -11.62 -3.22 -8.29
CA ASN A 131 -13.04 -2.88 -8.35
C ASN A 131 -13.32 -1.50 -7.70
N ASP A 132 -14.59 -1.09 -7.68
CA ASP A 132 -15.05 0.17 -7.04
C ASP A 132 -14.91 0.18 -5.50
N ALA A 133 -14.52 -0.93 -4.87
CA ALA A 133 -14.35 -1.07 -3.42
C ALA A 133 -12.87 -0.94 -2.97
N GLY A 134 -11.93 -0.77 -3.90
CA GLY A 134 -10.50 -0.68 -3.62
C GLY A 134 -9.75 -1.95 -4.01
N GLY A 135 -8.78 -2.33 -3.18
CA GLY A 135 -7.96 -3.51 -3.41
C GLY A 135 -6.68 -3.55 -2.55
N PRO A 136 -5.81 -4.55 -2.77
CA PRO A 136 -4.65 -4.74 -1.93
C PRO A 136 -3.65 -3.59 -2.09
N VAL A 137 -3.00 -3.25 -0.97
CA VAL A 137 -1.95 -2.23 -0.90
C VAL A 137 -0.63 -2.90 -0.59
N TYR A 138 0.41 -2.58 -1.35
CA TYR A 138 1.76 -3.11 -1.15
C TYR A 138 2.72 -1.98 -0.81
N TYR A 139 3.32 -2.04 0.37
CA TYR A 139 4.42 -1.17 0.76
C TYR A 139 5.75 -1.78 0.33
N VAL A 140 6.51 -1.02 -0.46
CA VAL A 140 7.81 -1.42 -1.02
C VAL A 140 8.91 -0.53 -0.45
N PRO A 141 9.87 -1.09 0.31
CA PRO A 141 10.98 -0.33 0.86
C PRO A 141 11.97 0.08 -0.24
N LYS A 142 12.66 1.21 0.00
CA LYS A 142 13.59 1.85 -0.96
C LYS A 142 14.60 0.91 -1.62
N TYR A 143 15.14 -0.04 -0.87
CA TYR A 143 16.13 -0.98 -1.41
C TYR A 143 15.58 -1.93 -2.49
N LEU A 144 14.25 -2.05 -2.62
CA LEU A 144 13.57 -2.83 -3.66
C LEU A 144 13.11 -1.98 -4.85
N TRP A 145 13.23 -0.65 -4.81
CA TRP A 145 12.59 0.23 -5.80
C TRP A 145 13.09 0.04 -7.22
N GLN A 146 14.39 -0.20 -7.40
CA GLN A 146 14.94 -0.46 -8.72
C GLN A 146 14.37 -1.75 -9.33
N LEU A 147 14.22 -2.81 -8.52
CA LEU A 147 13.64 -4.08 -8.95
C LEU A 147 12.14 -3.95 -9.23
N ALA A 148 11.43 -3.16 -8.41
CA ALA A 148 10.01 -2.90 -8.57
C ALA A 148 9.70 -1.79 -9.60
N ARG A 149 10.72 -1.19 -10.23
CA ARG A 149 10.60 -0.13 -11.24
C ARG A 149 9.76 1.07 -10.79
N VAL A 150 9.87 1.45 -9.50
CA VAL A 150 8.99 2.46 -8.86
C VAL A 150 8.93 3.77 -9.64
N GLU A 151 10.07 4.29 -10.11
CA GLU A 151 10.10 5.56 -10.85
C GLU A 151 9.31 5.49 -12.17
N GLU A 152 9.34 4.35 -12.86
CA GLU A 152 8.60 4.16 -14.11
C GLU A 152 7.09 4.04 -13.85
N HIS A 153 6.71 3.30 -12.80
CA HIS A 153 5.30 3.21 -12.37
C HIS A 153 4.77 4.57 -11.94
N MET A 154 5.54 5.33 -11.14
CA MET A 154 5.15 6.69 -10.73
C MET A 154 5.01 7.64 -11.91
N ALA A 155 5.91 7.58 -12.89
CA ALA A 155 5.81 8.40 -14.09
C ALA A 155 4.52 8.08 -14.87
N LEU A 156 4.16 6.81 -14.96
CA LEU A 156 2.93 6.37 -15.63
C LEU A 156 1.67 6.74 -14.84
N THR A 157 1.64 6.52 -13.52
CA THR A 157 0.55 6.95 -12.64
C THR A 157 0.32 8.46 -12.77
N ASN A 158 1.37 9.28 -12.74
CA ASN A 158 1.24 10.73 -12.90
C ASN A 158 0.74 11.16 -14.29
N GLN A 159 0.92 10.36 -15.34
CA GLN A 159 0.35 10.64 -16.65
C GLN A 159 -1.14 10.31 -16.74
N VAL A 160 -1.58 9.26 -16.03
CA VAL A 160 -2.97 8.78 -16.06
C VAL A 160 -3.87 9.62 -15.14
N TRP A 161 -3.34 10.13 -14.04
CA TRP A 161 -4.11 10.80 -12.98
C TRP A 161 -3.92 12.34 -12.91
N ALA A 162 -3.19 12.95 -13.86
CA ALA A 162 -3.04 14.40 -13.99
C ALA A 162 -4.18 15.04 -14.79
#